data_AF-A0A653C790-F1
#
_entry.id   AF-A0A653C790-F1
#
_cell.length_a   1.000
_cell.length_b   1.000
_cell.length_c   1.000
_cell.angle_alpha   90.00
_cell.angle_beta   90.00
_cell.angle_gamma   90.00
#
_symmetry.space_group_name_H-M   'P 1'
#
loop_
_entity.id
_entity.type
_entity.pdbx_description
1 polymer ?
#
loop_
_entity_poly.entity_id
_entity_poly.type
_entity_poly.pdbx_seq_one_letter_code
_entity_poly.pdbx_strand_id
1 'polypeptide(L)'
;MNIDNEKWTEVQSVIWVKGRIMAMGWNRRVTEFADSGEAIGPGGAYSKNWDLRHTEDISASAVKVPETLATTSYVGELILWRLETGQPYKKFNVSNPTARIKIQYTLNKQKDDFTKRKSSVLTRKSKLASISEDRRISHAAPEQAMLQG
;
A
#
# COMPACT_ATOMS: atom_id res chain seq x y z
N MET A 1 -23.91 -2.70 16.07
CA MET A 1 -23.94 -1.70 14.98
C MET A 1 -22.52 -1.19 14.86
N ASN A 2 -21.75 -1.74 13.91
CA ASN A 2 -20.41 -1.20 13.64
C ASN A 2 -20.62 0.17 12.99
N ILE A 3 -20.25 1.21 13.71
CA ILE A 3 -20.06 2.53 13.12
C ILE A 3 -18.79 2.39 12.31
N ASP A 4 -18.95 2.02 11.03
CA ASP A 4 -17.89 2.18 10.06
C ASP A 4 -17.52 3.67 10.10
N ASN A 5 -16.28 3.97 10.49
CA ASN A 5 -15.78 5.34 10.59
C ASN A 5 -16.03 6.05 9.26
N GLU A 6 -17.10 6.84 9.19
CA GLU A 6 -17.41 7.68 8.03
C GLU A 6 -16.19 8.56 7.77
N LYS A 7 -15.47 8.24 6.70
CA LYS A 7 -14.37 9.08 6.23
C LYS A 7 -14.99 10.17 5.36
N TRP A 8 -15.18 11.33 5.97
CA TRP A 8 -15.54 12.55 5.28
C TRP A 8 -14.53 12.77 4.15
N THR A 9 -15.03 12.87 2.92
CA THR A 9 -14.22 13.13 1.74
C THR A 9 -14.82 14.33 1.04
N GLU A 10 -14.09 15.45 1.03
CA GLU A 10 -14.47 16.61 0.23
C GLU A 10 -14.30 16.27 -1.26
N VAL A 11 -15.30 16.62 -2.06
CA VAL A 11 -15.25 16.50 -3.52
C VAL A 11 -14.88 17.86 -4.10
N GLN A 12 -13.75 17.92 -4.80
CA GLN A 12 -13.24 19.15 -5.38
C GLN A 12 -13.53 19.26 -6.88
N SER A 13 -13.71 18.13 -7.56
CA SER A 13 -14.08 18.16 -8.96
C SER A 13 -14.91 16.94 -9.34
N VAL A 14 -15.86 17.20 -10.24
CA VAL A 14 -16.69 16.18 -10.88
C VAL A 14 -16.63 16.42 -12.38
N ILE A 15 -16.34 15.35 -13.13
CA ILE A 15 -16.26 15.38 -14.58
C ILE A 15 -17.18 14.30 -15.14
N TRP A 16 -18.13 14.71 -15.99
CA TRP A 16 -18.98 13.81 -16.73
C TRP A 16 -18.44 13.66 -18.16
N VAL A 17 -18.19 12.41 -18.56
CA VAL A 17 -17.95 12.04 -19.97
C VAL A 17 -18.91 10.92 -20.36
N LYS A 18 -19.11 10.67 -21.65
CA LYS A 18 -20.08 9.64 -22.10
C LYS A 18 -19.85 8.29 -21.40
N GLY A 19 -20.88 7.77 -20.73
CA GLY A 19 -20.87 6.49 -20.03
C GLY A 19 -20.33 6.55 -18.60
N ARG A 20 -19.76 7.68 -18.16
CA ARG A 20 -18.91 7.72 -16.96
C ARG A 20 -18.93 9.06 -16.24
N ILE A 21 -18.99 9.01 -14.92
CA ILE A 21 -18.81 10.16 -14.04
C ILE A 21 -17.56 9.91 -13.20
N MET A 22 -16.66 10.89 -13.13
CA MET A 22 -15.48 10.82 -12.28
C MET A 22 -15.57 11.87 -11.18
N ALA A 23 -15.29 11.48 -9.96
CA ALA A 23 -15.17 12.37 -8.81
C ALA A 23 -13.76 12.32 -8.23
N MET A 24 -13.25 13.48 -7.82
CA MET A 24 -11.92 13.65 -7.25
C MET A 24 -11.98 14.60 -6.06
N GLY A 25 -11.07 14.43 -5.10
CA GLY A 25 -10.92 15.35 -3.98
C GLY A 25 -10.00 14.79 -2.91
N TRP A 26 -10.44 14.86 -1.65
CA TRP A 26 -9.63 14.57 -0.46
C TRP A 26 -9.49 13.07 -0.17
N ASN A 27 -9.10 12.34 -1.20
CA ASN A 27 -8.82 10.91 -1.18
C ASN A 27 -7.67 10.53 -2.13
N ARG A 28 -7.01 11.55 -2.71
CA ARG A 28 -5.84 11.48 -3.61
C ARG A 28 -6.02 10.64 -4.88
N ARG A 29 -7.26 10.34 -5.26
CA ARG A 29 -7.56 9.41 -6.36
C ARG A 29 -8.69 9.92 -7.25
N VAL A 30 -8.76 9.34 -8.44
CA VAL A 30 -9.93 9.43 -9.32
C VAL A 30 -10.85 8.26 -9.00
N THR A 31 -12.12 8.56 -8.73
CA THR A 31 -13.16 7.56 -8.52
C THR A 31 -14.16 7.65 -9.66
N GLU A 32 -14.26 6.58 -10.44
CA GLU A 32 -15.15 6.45 -11.59
C GLU A 32 -16.46 5.77 -11.17
N PHE A 33 -17.57 6.23 -11.77
CA PHE A 33 -18.92 5.70 -11.64
C PHE A 33 -19.53 5.54 -13.05
N ALA A 34 -20.44 4.60 -13.24
CA ALA A 34 -21.28 4.59 -14.44
C ALA A 34 -22.27 5.76 -14.41
N ASP A 35 -22.49 6.42 -15.55
CA ASP A 35 -23.54 7.44 -15.64
C ASP A 35 -24.97 6.84 -15.61
N SER A 36 -25.10 5.53 -15.80
CA SER A 36 -26.32 4.75 -15.58
C SER A 36 -26.60 4.42 -14.10
N GLY A 37 -25.62 4.58 -13.21
CA GLY A 37 -25.70 4.14 -11.82
C GLY A 37 -25.48 2.64 -11.60
N GLU A 38 -25.09 1.90 -12.63
CA GLU A 38 -24.77 0.48 -12.53
C GLU A 38 -23.44 0.22 -11.80
N ALA A 39 -23.28 -1.01 -11.30
CA ALA A 39 -22.03 -1.45 -10.67
C ALA A 39 -20.92 -1.66 -11.71
N ILE A 40 -19.78 -0.98 -11.54
CA ILE A 40 -18.62 -1.05 -12.45
C ILE A 40 -17.32 -1.49 -11.79
N GLY A 41 -17.32 -1.58 -10.46
CA GLY A 41 -16.17 -1.99 -9.66
C GLY A 41 -16.11 -3.49 -9.41
N PRO A 42 -14.97 -3.99 -8.91
CA PRO A 42 -14.81 -5.39 -8.53
C PRO A 42 -15.82 -5.77 -7.42
N GLY A 43 -16.37 -6.98 -7.51
CA GLY A 43 -17.31 -7.49 -6.50
C GLY A 43 -18.67 -6.79 -6.47
N GLY A 44 -19.07 -6.14 -7.57
CA GLY A 44 -20.38 -5.45 -7.64
C GLY A 44 -20.37 -4.05 -7.03
N ALA A 45 -19.20 -3.44 -6.82
CA ALA A 45 -19.12 -2.08 -6.30
C ALA A 45 -19.62 -1.05 -7.33
N TYR A 46 -20.33 -0.02 -6.88
CA TYR A 46 -20.82 1.10 -7.71
C TYR A 46 -19.73 2.03 -8.24
N SER A 47 -18.49 1.83 -7.80
CA SER A 47 -17.37 2.68 -8.18
C SER A 47 -16.13 1.88 -8.51
N LYS A 48 -15.30 2.44 -9.36
CA LYS A 48 -13.97 1.95 -9.70
C LYS A 48 -12.95 3.02 -9.36
N ASN A 49 -12.07 2.72 -8.41
CA ASN A 49 -10.96 3.62 -8.09
C ASN A 49 -9.80 3.40 -9.05
N TRP A 50 -9.23 4.50 -9.56
CA TRP A 50 -7.97 4.46 -10.29
C TRP A 50 -6.79 4.35 -9.31
N ASP A 51 -5.59 4.11 -9.86
CA ASP A 51 -4.36 3.96 -9.08
C ASP A 51 -4.11 5.19 -8.18
N LEU A 52 -3.64 4.94 -6.95
CA LEU A 52 -3.22 5.98 -6.02
C LEU A 52 -1.83 6.52 -6.42
N ARG A 53 -1.79 7.63 -7.18
CA ARG A 53 -0.55 8.19 -7.75
C ARG A 53 -0.18 9.59 -7.26
N HIS A 54 -1.16 10.35 -6.78
CA HIS A 54 -0.88 11.58 -6.05
C HIS A 54 -0.41 11.26 -4.63
N THR A 55 0.54 12.02 -4.12
CA THR A 55 0.98 11.91 -2.72
C THR A 55 0.07 12.68 -1.78
N GLU A 56 -0.54 13.77 -2.28
CA GLU A 56 -1.46 14.66 -1.58
C GLU A 56 -2.81 14.78 -2.30
N ASP A 57 -3.77 15.45 -1.66
CA ASP A 57 -5.13 15.57 -2.18
C ASP A 57 -5.20 16.31 -3.52
N ILE A 58 -6.12 15.84 -4.37
CA ILE A 58 -6.33 16.42 -5.70
C ILE A 58 -6.99 17.78 -5.51
N SER A 59 -6.30 18.82 -5.98
CA SER A 59 -6.69 20.23 -5.85
C SER A 59 -7.49 20.76 -7.04
N ALA A 60 -7.28 20.19 -8.23
CA ALA A 60 -7.97 20.56 -9.46
C ALA A 60 -7.84 19.47 -10.53
N SER A 61 -8.63 19.60 -11.59
CA SER A 61 -8.57 18.71 -12.74
C SER A 61 -9.13 19.36 -14.00
N ALA A 62 -8.70 18.84 -15.15
CA ALA A 62 -9.23 19.21 -16.46
C ALA A 62 -9.26 17.99 -17.39
N VAL A 63 -10.22 17.95 -18.30
CA VAL A 63 -10.37 16.84 -19.26
C VAL A 63 -10.21 17.33 -20.70
N LYS A 64 -9.47 16.56 -21.49
CA LYS A 64 -9.42 16.65 -22.95
C LYS A 64 -9.99 15.35 -23.52
N VAL A 65 -11.25 15.38 -23.90
CA VAL A 65 -11.94 14.22 -24.51
C VAL A 65 -11.35 13.98 -25.91
N PRO A 66 -11.18 12.72 -26.35
CA PRO A 66 -11.44 11.47 -25.61
C PRO A 66 -10.22 10.93 -24.84
N GLU A 67 -9.11 11.65 -24.82
CA GLU A 67 -7.80 11.05 -24.58
C GLU A 67 -7.31 11.16 -23.14
N THR A 68 -7.48 12.32 -22.50
CA THR A 68 -6.68 12.68 -21.33
C THR A 68 -7.51 13.32 -20.23
N LEU A 69 -7.32 12.80 -19.01
CA LEU A 69 -7.63 13.52 -17.79
C LEU A 69 -6.32 14.07 -17.21
N ALA A 70 -6.32 15.32 -16.80
CA ALA A 70 -5.25 15.95 -16.04
C ALA A 70 -5.75 16.21 -14.60
N THR A 71 -4.95 15.83 -13.61
CA THR A 71 -5.22 16.12 -12.19
C THR A 71 -4.01 16.77 -11.55
N THR A 72 -4.26 17.68 -10.60
CA THR A 72 -3.19 18.34 -9.84
C THR A 72 -3.38 18.15 -8.34
N SER A 73 -2.30 18.24 -7.56
CA SER A 73 -2.36 18.26 -6.09
C SER A 73 -1.73 19.54 -5.50
N TYR A 74 -1.96 19.79 -4.21
CA TYR A 74 -1.43 20.96 -3.50
C TYR A 74 0.10 21.08 -3.47
N VAL A 75 0.82 19.96 -3.66
CA VAL A 75 2.29 19.93 -3.70
C VAL A 75 2.86 20.12 -5.10
N GLY A 76 2.04 20.56 -6.06
CA GLY A 76 2.45 20.85 -7.42
C GLY A 76 2.61 19.60 -8.30
N GLU A 77 2.06 18.45 -7.92
CA GLU A 77 2.03 17.30 -8.83
C GLU A 77 1.00 17.57 -9.92
N LEU A 78 1.36 17.32 -11.18
CA LEU A 78 0.44 17.23 -12.31
C LEU A 78 0.54 15.82 -12.89
N ILE A 79 -0.57 15.08 -12.93
CA ILE A 79 -0.62 13.73 -13.49
C ILE A 79 -1.55 13.73 -14.69
N LEU A 80 -1.07 13.15 -15.80
CA LEU A 80 -1.87 12.88 -16.98
C LEU A 80 -2.24 11.40 -17.02
N TRP A 81 -3.53 11.16 -17.23
CA TRP A 81 -4.15 9.84 -17.25
C TRP A 81 -4.76 9.57 -18.61
N ARG A 82 -4.64 8.34 -19.09
CA ARG A 82 -5.42 7.87 -20.23
C ARG A 82 -6.86 7.76 -19.79
N LEU A 83 -7.72 8.57 -20.39
CA LEU A 83 -9.14 8.62 -20.01
C LEU A 83 -9.84 7.28 -20.26
N GLU A 84 -9.43 6.51 -21.27
CA GLU A 84 -9.98 5.19 -21.57
C GLU A 84 -9.68 4.15 -20.49
N THR A 85 -8.42 4.03 -20.07
CA THR A 85 -7.97 2.93 -19.22
C THR A 85 -7.82 3.31 -17.74
N GLY A 86 -7.84 4.60 -17.42
CA GLY A 86 -7.53 5.12 -16.08
C GLY A 86 -6.04 5.00 -15.71
N GLN A 87 -5.17 4.70 -16.67
CA GLN A 87 -3.74 4.53 -16.42
C GLN A 87 -3.00 5.87 -16.47
N PRO A 88 -2.13 6.17 -15.49
CA PRO A 88 -1.26 7.34 -15.54
C PRO A 88 -0.18 7.13 -16.61
N TYR A 89 0.16 8.16 -17.38
CA TYR A 89 1.23 8.06 -18.40
C TYR A 89 2.28 9.16 -18.33
N LYS A 90 1.98 10.30 -17.69
CA LYS A 90 2.97 11.34 -17.36
C LYS A 90 2.72 11.91 -15.97
N LYS A 91 3.79 12.24 -15.25
CA LYS A 91 3.76 12.97 -13.98
C LYS A 91 4.80 14.09 -14.05
N PHE A 92 4.41 15.27 -13.60
CA PHE A 92 5.25 16.47 -13.58
C PHE A 92 5.18 17.10 -12.18
N ASN A 93 6.21 17.89 -11.87
CA ASN A 93 6.15 18.85 -10.77
C ASN A 93 6.04 20.25 -11.38
N VAL A 94 4.91 20.91 -11.14
CA VAL A 94 4.62 22.25 -11.65
C VAL A 94 5.58 23.29 -11.05
N SER A 95 6.05 23.08 -9.82
CA SER A 95 7.07 23.92 -9.17
C SER A 95 8.46 23.75 -9.78
N ASN A 96 8.69 22.69 -10.57
CA ASN A 96 9.92 22.47 -11.33
C ASN A 96 9.60 21.82 -12.69
N PRO A 97 9.10 22.60 -13.67
CA PRO A 97 8.49 22.06 -14.88
C PRO A 97 9.48 21.39 -15.85
N THR A 98 10.78 21.60 -15.68
CA THR A 98 11.83 20.93 -16.47
C THR A 98 12.24 19.57 -15.90
N ALA A 99 11.88 19.26 -14.66
CA ALA A 99 12.13 17.97 -14.05
C ALA A 99 11.07 16.94 -14.51
N ARG A 100 11.46 16.02 -15.40
CA ARG A 100 10.61 14.88 -15.77
C ARG A 100 10.55 13.88 -14.62
N ILE A 101 9.39 13.75 -13.96
CA ILE A 101 9.19 12.73 -12.93
C ILE A 101 8.84 11.40 -13.62
N LYS A 102 9.69 10.40 -13.43
CA LYS A 102 9.43 9.04 -13.93
C LYS A 102 8.33 8.39 -13.10
N ILE A 103 7.23 7.97 -13.73
CA ILE A 103 6.20 7.16 -13.07
C ILE A 103 6.80 5.78 -12.80
N GLN A 104 6.89 5.40 -11.52
CA GLN A 104 7.27 4.05 -11.14
C GLN A 104 6.02 3.16 -11.09
N TYR A 105 6.00 2.11 -11.90
CA TYR A 105 4.99 1.07 -11.81
C TYR A 105 5.46 0.02 -10.79
N THR A 106 4.92 0.05 -9.58
CA THR A 106 5.12 -1.05 -8.64
C THR A 106 4.21 -2.19 -9.06
N LEU A 107 4.78 -3.26 -9.60
CA LEU A 107 4.07 -4.53 -9.72
C LEU A 107 3.84 -5.05 -8.30
N ASN A 108 2.63 -4.89 -7.78
CA ASN A 108 2.22 -5.60 -6.57
C ASN A 108 2.16 -7.09 -6.89
N LYS A 109 3.29 -7.79 -6.76
CA LYS A 109 3.29 -9.25 -6.56
C LYS A 109 2.59 -9.46 -5.23
N GLN A 110 1.31 -9.83 -5.25
CA GLN A 110 0.70 -10.51 -4.11
C GLN A 110 1.54 -11.77 -3.88
N LYS A 111 2.47 -11.70 -2.94
CA LYS A 111 3.11 -12.90 -2.40
C LYS A 111 2.07 -13.51 -1.48
N ASP A 112 1.53 -14.65 -1.90
CA ASP A 112 0.76 -15.53 -1.03
C ASP A 112 1.52 -15.73 0.29
N ASP A 113 1.03 -15.10 1.35
CA ASP A 113 1.57 -15.14 2.71
C ASP A 113 1.34 -16.52 3.39
N PHE A 114 1.08 -17.56 2.59
CA PHE A 114 0.83 -18.92 3.07
C PHE A 114 2.12 -19.71 3.36
N THR A 115 3.27 -19.32 2.81
CA THR A 115 4.53 -20.07 2.95
C THR A 115 5.37 -19.68 4.18
N LYS A 116 5.14 -18.50 4.79
CA LYS A 116 5.90 -18.07 5.98
C LYS A 116 5.47 -18.75 7.29
N ARG A 117 4.28 -19.33 7.36
CA ARG A 117 3.79 -20.01 8.58
C ARG A 117 4.36 -21.41 8.78
N LYS A 118 4.93 -22.07 7.76
CA LYS A 118 5.54 -23.41 7.91
C LYS A 118 6.98 -23.38 8.42
N SER A 119 7.75 -22.32 8.13
CA SER A 119 9.17 -22.26 8.52
C SER A 119 9.40 -21.94 10.00
N SER A 120 8.43 -21.34 10.70
CA SER A 120 8.56 -21.02 12.14
C SER A 120 8.26 -22.20 13.08
N VAL A 121 7.62 -23.27 12.59
CA VAL A 121 7.29 -24.45 13.41
C VAL A 121 8.43 -25.48 13.41
N LEU A 122 9.21 -25.57 12.33
CA LEU A 122 10.31 -26.55 12.22
C LEU A 122 11.57 -26.17 13.02
N THR A 123 11.77 -24.89 13.39
CA THR A 123 12.98 -24.44 14.10
C THR A 123 12.90 -24.56 15.62
N ARG A 124 11.73 -24.82 16.21
CA ARG A 124 11.60 -24.96 17.67
C ARG A 124 11.89 -26.36 18.22
N LYS A 125 11.84 -27.41 17.39
CA LYS A 125 12.08 -28.80 17.86
C LYS A 125 13.56 -29.19 17.96
N SER A 126 14.48 -28.52 17.26
CA SER A 126 15.90 -28.91 17.23
C SER A 126 16.75 -28.35 18.38
N LYS A 127 16.24 -27.41 19.18
CA LYS A 127 17.05 -26.73 20.23
C LYS A 127 16.99 -27.37 21.62
N LEU A 128 16.20 -28.43 21.81
CA LEU A 128 16.09 -29.15 23.09
C LEU A 128 16.95 -30.43 23.16
N ALA A 129 17.59 -30.86 22.06
CA ALA A 129 18.34 -32.10 22.01
C ALA A 129 19.86 -31.94 22.26
N SER A 130 20.35 -30.75 22.60
CA SER A 130 21.80 -30.47 22.70
C SER A 130 22.27 -29.97 24.07
N ILE A 131 21.55 -30.27 25.15
CA ILE A 131 21.92 -29.89 26.53
C ILE A 131 21.95 -31.14 27.43
N SER A 132 22.79 -32.14 27.11
CA SER A 132 23.03 -33.28 28.02
C SER A 132 24.48 -33.74 28.16
N GLU A 133 25.43 -33.30 27.34
CA GLU A 133 26.83 -33.68 27.50
C GLU A 133 27.73 -32.46 27.59
N ASP A 134 27.85 -31.86 28.77
CA ASP A 134 29.14 -31.34 29.21
C ASP A 134 29.14 -30.98 30.70
N ARG A 135 29.50 -31.95 31.56
CA ARG A 135 30.09 -31.70 32.88
C ARG A 135 30.68 -33.00 33.44
N ARG A 136 31.87 -33.34 32.96
CA ARG A 136 32.80 -34.19 33.69
C ARG A 136 34.14 -33.49 33.82
N ILE A 137 34.49 -33.24 35.08
CA ILE A 137 35.84 -33.15 35.65
C ILE A 137 36.58 -31.81 35.46
N SER A 138 36.64 -31.03 36.53
CA SER A 138 37.86 -30.90 37.34
C SER A 138 37.62 -29.87 38.45
N HIS A 139 37.90 -30.23 39.71
CA HIS A 139 38.55 -29.32 40.65
C HIS A 139 39.08 -30.10 41.85
N ALA A 140 40.35 -29.83 42.13
CA ALA A 140 41.21 -30.44 43.12
C ALA A 140 40.76 -30.18 44.57
N ALA A 141 41.10 -31.13 45.44
CA ALA A 141 40.99 -31.00 46.89
C ALA A 141 42.12 -30.15 47.47
N PRO A 142 41.88 -29.43 48.59
CA PRO A 142 42.91 -29.15 49.57
C PRO A 142 42.68 -29.97 50.85
N GLU A 143 43.80 -30.42 51.38
CA GLU A 143 43.95 -31.21 52.60
C GLU A 143 44.02 -30.30 53.85
N GLN A 144 43.74 -30.91 55.01
CA GLN A 144 44.05 -30.51 56.40
C GLN A 144 42.91 -29.79 57.17
N ALA A 145 42.61 -30.03 58.45
CA ALA A 145 42.86 -31.10 59.41
C ALA A 145 42.07 -30.74 60.70
N MET A 146 41.77 -31.74 61.53
CA MET A 146 41.62 -31.72 63.01
C MET A 146 40.22 -31.64 63.68
N LEU A 147 39.86 -32.81 64.23
CA LEU A 147 39.55 -33.14 65.65
C LEU A 147 38.11 -33.11 66.23
N GLN A 148 37.90 -34.13 67.08
CA GLN A 148 36.85 -34.41 68.09
C GLN A 148 35.58 -35.10 67.56
N GLY A 149 35.20 -36.30 68.01
CA GLY A 149 35.73 -37.19 69.06
C GLY A 149 35.05 -38.55 69.03
#